data_AF-A0A962DNJ8-F1
#
_entry.id   AF-A0A962DNJ8-F1
#
_cell.length_a   1.000
_cell.length_b   1.000
_cell.length_c   1.000
_cell.angle_alpha   90.00
_cell.angle_beta   90.00
_cell.angle_gamma   90.00
#
_symmetry.space_group_name_H-M   'P 1'
#
loop_
_entity.id
_entity.type
_entity.pdbx_description
1 polymer ?
#
loop_
_entity_poly.entity_id
_entity_poly.type
_entity_poly.pdbx_seq_one_letter_code
_entity_poly.pdbx_strand_id
1 'polypeptide(L)'
;PAAEDCTLCHAPHGAIHPAMLTRRTPLLCQQCHSQAGHPAIVSTPGGLPAGSPSPLLLAGNCLNCHSQVHGSNHPSGVTLSR
;
A
#
# COMPACT_ATOMS: atom_id res chain seq x y z
N PRO A 1 7.56 -8.66 8.00
CA PRO A 1 8.50 -7.60 7.54
C PRO A 1 8.85 -6.57 8.62
N ALA A 2 7.91 -5.73 9.07
CA ALA A 2 8.22 -4.61 9.97
C ALA A 2 8.75 -5.03 11.35
N ALA A 3 8.33 -6.20 11.86
CA ALA A 3 8.81 -6.76 13.12
C ALA A 3 10.13 -7.55 12.98
N GLU A 4 10.58 -7.81 11.75
CA GLU A 4 11.75 -8.64 11.47
C GLU A 4 12.96 -7.76 11.16
N ASP A 5 12.89 -6.98 10.08
CA ASP A 5 13.98 -6.13 9.62
C ASP A 5 13.45 -4.87 8.93
N CYS A 6 13.80 -3.71 9.50
CA CYS A 6 13.41 -2.39 9.00
C CYS A 6 14.00 -2.09 7.62
N THR A 7 15.15 -2.68 7.28
CA THR A 7 15.91 -2.37 6.06
C THR A 7 15.30 -2.98 4.80
N LEU A 8 14.34 -3.90 4.96
CA LEU A 8 13.53 -4.41 3.86
C LEU A 8 12.75 -3.29 3.16
N CYS A 9 12.36 -2.26 3.91
CA CYS A 9 11.60 -1.11 3.40
C CYS A 9 12.39 0.20 3.42
N HIS A 10 13.31 0.39 4.37
CA HIS A 10 14.02 1.65 4.59
C HIS A 10 15.53 1.58 4.29
N ALA A 11 16.08 2.67 3.78
CA ALA A 11 17.50 2.88 3.58
C ALA A 11 18.05 3.78 4.70
N PRO A 12 18.82 3.26 5.66
CA PRO A 12 19.22 4.00 6.87
C PRO A 12 20.10 5.23 6.60
N HIS A 13 20.84 5.25 5.49
CA HIS A 13 21.72 6.37 5.11
C HIS A 13 21.07 7.31 4.07
N GLY A 14 19.77 7.16 3.83
CA GLY A 14 19.01 8.00 2.93
C GLY A 14 18.61 7.30 1.62
N ALA A 15 17.48 7.77 1.08
CA ALA A 15 16.99 7.41 -0.24
C ALA A 15 16.35 8.65 -0.88
N ILE A 16 16.18 8.60 -2.20
CA ILE A 16 15.48 9.64 -2.96
C ILE A 16 13.97 9.68 -2.68
N HIS A 17 13.43 8.65 -2.03
CA HIS A 17 12.01 8.54 -1.71
C HIS A 17 11.72 9.04 -0.29
N PRO A 18 10.51 9.62 -0.05
CA PRO A 18 10.09 10.02 1.29
C PRO A 18 10.22 8.89 2.31
N ALA A 19 10.45 9.24 3.58
CA ALA A 19 10.68 8.29 4.68
C ALA A 19 11.85 7.33 4.43
N MET A 20 12.81 7.71 3.57
CA MET A 20 13.96 6.89 3.21
C MET A 20 13.58 5.53 2.64
N LEU A 21 12.47 5.43 1.90
CA LEU A 21 12.03 4.15 1.35
C LEU A 21 12.97 3.65 0.25
N THR A 22 13.24 2.35 0.23
CA THR A 22 14.06 1.70 -0.81
C THR A 22 13.38 1.74 -2.19
N ARG A 23 12.04 1.84 -2.23
CA ARG A 23 11.22 2.07 -3.44
C ARG A 23 10.00 2.92 -3.12
N ARG A 24 9.49 3.65 -4.11
CA ARG A 24 8.21 4.39 -3.98
C ARG A 24 7.00 3.45 -3.89
N THR A 25 5.94 3.87 -3.19
CA THR A 25 4.63 3.21 -3.31
C THR A 25 4.01 3.49 -4.70
N PRO A 26 3.20 2.57 -5.25
CA PRO A 26 2.81 1.24 -4.71
C PRO A 26 3.86 0.12 -4.92
N LEU A 27 4.92 0.38 -5.69
CA LEU A 27 5.91 -0.64 -6.09
C LEU A 27 6.61 -1.32 -4.91
N LEU A 28 6.79 -0.62 -3.79
CA LEU A 28 7.32 -1.22 -2.56
C LEU A 28 6.43 -2.35 -2.05
N CYS A 29 5.12 -2.11 -1.95
CA CYS A 29 4.15 -3.08 -1.44
C CYS A 29 4.00 -4.28 -2.39
N GLN A 30 4.08 -4.01 -3.70
CA GLN A 30 3.94 -5.01 -4.76
C GLN A 30 5.12 -5.99 -4.86
N GLN A 31 6.20 -5.77 -4.11
CA GLN A 31 7.28 -6.76 -3.99
C GLN A 31 6.80 -8.05 -3.33
N CYS A 32 5.81 -7.94 -2.43
CA CYS A 32 5.27 -9.07 -1.69
C CYS A 32 3.76 -9.25 -1.88
N HIS A 33 3.01 -8.17 -2.15
CA HIS A 33 1.55 -8.21 -2.26
C HIS A 33 1.07 -8.07 -3.70
N SER A 34 0.35 -9.07 -4.21
CA SER A 34 -0.33 -8.96 -5.50
C SER A 34 -1.41 -7.87 -5.45
N GLN A 35 -1.53 -7.12 -6.54
CA GLN A 35 -2.61 -6.14 -6.69
C GLN A 35 -3.98 -6.80 -6.98
N ALA A 36 -4.00 -8.10 -7.28
CA ALA A 36 -5.24 -8.85 -7.55
C ALA A 36 -6.25 -8.69 -6.40
N GLY A 37 -7.52 -8.48 -6.75
CA GLY A 37 -8.61 -8.30 -5.78
C GLY A 37 -8.78 -6.89 -5.20
N HIS A 38 -7.92 -5.92 -5.55
CA HIS A 38 -8.11 -4.53 -5.12
C HIS A 38 -9.13 -3.79 -6.00
N PRO A 39 -9.94 -2.87 -5.45
CA PRO A 39 -10.93 -2.09 -6.23
C PRO A 39 -10.30 -1.03 -7.19
N ALA A 40 -8.97 -0.95 -7.23
CA ALA A 40 -8.20 -0.02 -8.05
C ALA A 40 -7.62 -0.65 -9.33
N ILE A 41 -7.75 -1.97 -9.52
CA ILE A 41 -7.35 -2.62 -10.77
C ILE A 41 -8.45 -2.46 -11.82
N VAL A 42 -8.11 -1.77 -12.92
CA VAL A 42 -8.91 -1.69 -14.14
C VAL A 42 -8.85 -3.05 -14.85
N SER A 43 -9.36 -4.10 -14.21
CA SER A 43 -9.47 -5.43 -14.80
C SER A 43 -10.86 -5.65 -15.41
N THR A 44 -11.86 -4.89 -14.98
CA THR A 44 -13.20 -4.88 -15.58
C THR A 44 -13.86 -3.49 -15.39
N PRO A 45 -14.80 -3.09 -16.25
CA PRO A 45 -15.58 -1.86 -16.07
C PRO A 45 -16.35 -1.76 -14.74
N GLY A 46 -16.47 -2.87 -13.99
CA GLY A 46 -17.10 -2.97 -12.68
C GLY A 46 -16.14 -3.02 -11.49
N GLY A 47 -14.82 -2.86 -11.69
CA GLY A 47 -13.83 -2.92 -10.61
C GLY A 47 -13.86 -1.73 -9.65
N LEU A 48 -14.55 -0.65 -10.02
CA LEU A 48 -14.63 0.60 -9.26
C LEU A 48 -15.93 0.65 -8.45
N PRO A 49 -15.92 1.10 -7.18
CA PRO A 49 -17.15 1.36 -6.44
C PRO A 49 -18.03 2.34 -7.23
N ALA A 50 -19.28 1.95 -7.50
CA ALA A 50 -20.24 2.72 -8.29
C ALA A 50 -19.87 2.98 -9.78
N GLY A 51 -18.93 2.22 -10.37
CA GLY A 51 -18.58 2.35 -11.79
C GLY A 51 -17.95 3.70 -12.17
N SER A 52 -17.58 4.51 -11.18
CA SER A 52 -17.02 5.85 -11.37
C SER A 52 -15.52 5.80 -11.08
N PRO A 53 -14.64 6.15 -12.04
CA PRO A 53 -13.20 6.18 -11.80
C PRO A 53 -12.90 7.26 -10.78
N SER A 54 -12.66 6.84 -9.53
CA SER A 54 -12.18 7.76 -8.50
C SER A 54 -10.71 8.02 -8.79
N PRO A 55 -10.27 9.26 -9.07
CA PRO A 55 -8.87 9.56 -9.33
C PRO A 55 -7.96 9.10 -8.18
N LEU A 56 -8.49 9.08 -6.95
CA LEU A 56 -7.82 8.58 -5.76
C LEU A 56 -7.58 7.05 -5.76
N LEU A 57 -8.53 6.29 -6.32
CA LEU A 57 -8.39 4.82 -6.49
C LEU A 57 -7.55 4.51 -7.72
N LEU A 58 -7.72 5.26 -8.81
CA LEU A 58 -6.99 5.10 -10.06
C LEU A 58 -5.50 5.49 -9.93
N ALA A 59 -5.19 6.49 -9.10
CA ALA A 59 -3.83 6.85 -8.71
C ALA A 59 -3.23 5.93 -7.65
N GLY A 60 -4.01 4.98 -7.11
CA GLY A 60 -3.56 3.74 -6.48
C GLY A 60 -2.38 3.86 -5.51
N ASN A 61 -2.51 4.66 -4.45
CA ASN A 61 -1.56 4.58 -3.34
C ASN A 61 -2.14 3.68 -2.24
N CYS A 62 -1.45 2.58 -1.92
CA CYS A 62 -1.86 1.61 -0.91
C CYS A 62 -2.13 2.28 0.45
N LEU A 63 -1.36 3.33 0.78
CA LEU A 63 -1.44 4.06 2.04
C LEU A 63 -2.73 4.86 2.23
N ASN A 64 -3.52 5.09 1.17
CA ASN A 64 -4.83 5.74 1.31
C ASN A 64 -5.84 4.89 2.08
N CYS A 65 -5.67 3.56 2.07
CA CYS A 65 -6.51 2.62 2.81
C CYS A 65 -5.74 1.83 3.87
N HIS A 66 -4.43 1.63 3.69
CA HIS A 66 -3.55 0.87 4.58
C HIS A 66 -2.55 1.81 5.28
N SER A 67 -3.02 2.62 6.23
CA SER A 67 -2.17 3.61 6.91
C SER A 67 -1.28 3.02 8.01
N GLN A 68 -1.65 1.88 8.58
CA GLN A 68 -0.97 1.30 9.74
C GLN A 68 0.16 0.32 9.37
N VAL A 69 1.09 0.74 8.49
CA VAL A 69 2.11 -0.16 7.88
C VAL A 69 3.12 -0.78 8.86
N HIS A 70 3.23 -0.24 10.08
CA HIS A 70 4.08 -0.79 11.15
C HIS A 70 3.30 -1.66 12.15
N GLY A 71 2.00 -1.91 11.88
CA GLY A 71 1.12 -2.68 12.74
C GLY A 71 -0.01 -1.85 13.33
N SER A 72 -1.05 -2.56 13.75
CA SER A 72 -2.27 -2.03 14.35
C SER A 72 -2.61 -2.82 15.60
N ASN A 73 -3.14 -2.16 16.63
CA ASN A 73 -3.71 -2.81 17.82
C ASN A 73 -5.25 -2.89 17.77
N HIS A 74 -5.86 -2.53 16.65
CA HIS A 74 -7.31 -2.57 16.47
C HIS A 74 -7.80 -4.03 16.30
N PRO A 75 -8.95 -4.43 16.90
CA PRO A 75 -9.49 -5.80 16.75
C PRO A 75 -9.70 -6.25 15.30
N SER A 76 -10.01 -5.30 14.42
CA SER A 76 -10.11 -5.49 12.97
C SER A 76 -8.91 -4.91 12.19
N GLY A 77 -7.73 -4.90 12.79
CA GLY A 77 -6.52 -4.29 12.23
C GLY A 77 -5.70 -5.23 11.33
N VAL A 78 -6.15 -6.47 11.11
CA VAL A 78 -5.40 -7.49 10.34
C VAL A 78 -5.01 -7.04 8.93
N THR A 79 -5.76 -6.12 8.33
CA THR A 79 -5.47 -5.53 7.01
C THR A 79 -4.74 -4.18 7.09
N LEU A 80 -4.31 -3.71 8.26
CA LEU A 80 -3.56 -2.46 8.44
C LEU A 80 -4.30 -1.19 8.01
N SER A 81 -5.63 -1.22 7.98
CA SER A 81 -6.47 -0.07 7.60
C SER A 81 -6.84 0.85 8.76
N ARG A 82 -6.65 0.38 10.00
CA ARG A 82 -6.94 1.09 11.24
C ARG A 82 -6.30 0.36 12.42
#